data_AF-A0A0G0BCS5-F1
#
_entry.id   AF-A0A0G0BCS5-F1
#
_cell.length_a   1.000
_cell.length_b   1.000
_cell.length_c   1.000
_cell.angle_alpha   90.00
_cell.angle_beta   90.00
_cell.angle_gamma   90.00
#
_symmetry.space_group_name_H-M   'P 1'
#
loop_
_entity.id
_entity.type
_entity.pdbx_description
1 polymer ?
#
loop_
_entity_poly.entity_id
_entity_poly.type
_entity_poly.pdbx_seq_one_letter_code
_entity_poly.pdbx_strand_id
1 'polypeptide(L)'
;MTKKTKNLIIYIVIIIIAGIVITTFMNLISGSSKYSMGILSVGEGADWDFGIANMQEGKVSHKFKLTNDSDEDVLIEKVYTSCGCTTAYLIGDNGERYGEFGMQGHGLKTTANVKVKAGDSVILDTVFDPTAHGPEAIGKVKRLVYIETNSKTKPNLQLEISAEVINEEILILLPKAKIDIKEYKFGEIFKKDGVVSANFMINNFGNTNLVIGDITTSCGCTSAIIDKTEISPNDNATVTVFFDPNFHKEPEGKFSRSIFIPTNDPNNKEMEFKIFVELN
;
A
#
# COMPACT_ATOMS: atom_id res chain seq x y z
N MET A 1 -42.56 40.08 -53.66
CA MET A 1 -42.64 38.87 -52.83
C MET A 1 -44.06 38.75 -52.28
N THR A 2 -44.76 37.63 -52.52
CA THR A 2 -46.15 37.43 -52.10
C THR A 2 -46.23 37.24 -50.58
N LYS A 3 -47.37 37.58 -49.95
CA LYS A 3 -47.56 37.41 -48.49
C LYS A 3 -47.27 35.98 -48.02
N LYS A 4 -47.53 34.98 -48.87
CA LYS A 4 -47.16 33.57 -48.66
C LYS A 4 -45.65 33.32 -48.62
N THR A 5 -44.87 33.95 -49.51
CA THR A 5 -43.40 33.78 -49.53
C THR A 5 -42.72 34.49 -48.36
N LYS A 6 -43.26 35.62 -47.88
CA LYS A 6 -42.81 36.27 -46.64
C LYS A 6 -43.03 35.39 -45.40
N ASN A 7 -44.23 34.80 -45.28
CA ASN A 7 -44.54 33.94 -44.13
C ASN A 7 -43.69 32.66 -44.14
N LEU A 8 -43.46 32.05 -45.32
CA LEU A 8 -42.62 30.86 -45.44
C LEU A 8 -41.17 31.12 -44.96
N ILE A 9 -40.60 32.25 -45.33
CA ILE A 9 -39.24 32.64 -44.88
C ILE A 9 -39.20 32.84 -43.37
N ILE A 10 -40.23 33.47 -42.78
CA ILE A 10 -40.32 33.65 -41.32
C ILE A 10 -40.37 32.30 -40.60
N TYR A 11 -41.16 31.35 -41.08
CA TYR A 11 -41.22 30.01 -40.48
C TYR A 11 -39.89 29.25 -40.55
N ILE A 12 -39.18 29.34 -41.69
CA ILE A 12 -37.86 28.70 -41.85
C ILE A 12 -36.85 29.31 -40.86
N VAL A 13 -36.84 30.63 -40.71
CA VAL A 13 -35.95 31.31 -39.76
C VAL A 13 -36.26 30.92 -38.32
N ILE A 14 -37.53 30.81 -37.94
CA ILE A 14 -37.94 30.38 -36.59
C ILE A 14 -37.48 28.93 -36.31
N ILE A 15 -37.61 28.02 -37.27
CA ILE A 15 -37.19 26.62 -37.12
C ILE A 15 -35.66 26.53 -36.96
N ILE A 16 -34.90 27.31 -37.73
CA ILE A 16 -33.44 27.35 -37.63
C ILE A 16 -33.02 27.89 -36.25
N ILE A 17 -33.65 28.97 -35.79
CA ILE A 17 -33.37 29.54 -34.46
C ILE A 17 -33.73 28.55 -33.36
N ALA A 18 -34.89 27.88 -33.46
CA ALA A 18 -35.31 26.86 -32.50
C ALA A 18 -34.32 25.68 -32.47
N GLY A 19 -33.83 25.23 -33.63
CA GLY A 19 -32.79 24.20 -33.72
C GLY A 19 -31.46 24.62 -33.08
N ILE A 20 -31.03 25.87 -33.29
CA ILE A 20 -29.81 26.42 -32.67
C ILE A 20 -29.99 26.54 -31.15
N VAL A 21 -31.15 26.98 -30.68
CA VAL A 21 -31.46 27.07 -29.24
C VAL A 21 -31.51 25.67 -28.61
N ILE A 22 -32.11 24.68 -29.27
CA ILE A 22 -32.17 23.30 -28.75
C ILE A 22 -30.77 22.69 -28.70
N THR A 23 -29.94 22.87 -29.73
CA THR A 23 -28.56 22.34 -29.75
C THR A 23 -27.65 23.03 -28.73
N THR A 24 -27.76 24.35 -28.55
CA THR A 24 -27.03 25.08 -27.51
C THR A 24 -27.51 24.71 -26.11
N PHE A 25 -28.82 24.56 -25.90
CA PHE A 25 -29.38 24.14 -24.62
C PHE A 25 -29.04 22.67 -24.30
N MET A 26 -29.05 21.78 -25.29
CA MET A 26 -28.57 20.41 -25.11
C MET A 26 -27.07 20.36 -24.84
N ASN A 27 -26.23 21.19 -25.46
CA ASN A 27 -24.81 21.30 -25.11
C ASN A 27 -24.58 21.86 -23.70
N LEU A 28 -25.45 22.75 -23.20
CA LEU A 28 -25.44 23.20 -21.81
C LEU A 28 -25.83 22.08 -20.83
N ILE A 29 -26.80 21.24 -21.19
CA ILE A 29 -27.23 20.08 -20.39
C ILE A 29 -26.23 18.93 -20.48
N SER A 30 -25.53 18.79 -21.61
CA SER A 30 -24.47 17.81 -21.87
C SER A 30 -23.12 18.23 -21.32
N GLY A 31 -23.08 19.33 -20.56
CA GLY A 31 -21.97 19.62 -19.66
C GLY A 31 -21.91 18.51 -18.62
N SER A 32 -21.25 17.39 -18.96
CA SER A 32 -20.79 16.39 -18.01
C SER A 32 -20.25 17.17 -16.83
N SER A 33 -20.81 16.97 -15.64
CA SER A 33 -20.41 17.74 -14.47
C SER A 33 -18.88 17.69 -14.40
N LYS A 34 -18.25 18.88 -14.47
CA LYS A 34 -16.78 19.00 -14.39
C LYS A 34 -16.24 18.33 -13.12
N TYR A 35 -17.11 18.12 -12.15
CA TYR A 35 -16.84 17.48 -10.87
C TYR A 35 -17.77 16.29 -10.66
N SER A 36 -17.24 15.25 -10.00
CA SER A 36 -17.96 14.04 -9.57
C SER A 36 -18.12 14.04 -8.05
N MET A 37 -19.19 13.45 -7.51
CA MET A 37 -19.29 13.13 -6.08
C MET A 37 -18.51 11.86 -5.73
N GLY A 38 -18.04 11.11 -6.74
CA GLY A 38 -17.25 9.91 -6.54
C GLY A 38 -15.90 10.17 -5.89
N ILE A 39 -15.42 9.17 -5.15
CA ILE A 39 -14.23 9.27 -4.30
C ILE A 39 -13.33 8.07 -4.56
N LEU A 40 -12.05 8.35 -4.77
CA LEU A 40 -11.03 7.32 -4.80
C LEU A 40 -10.45 7.11 -3.39
N SER A 41 -10.49 5.86 -2.93
CA SER A 41 -9.92 5.38 -1.68
C SER A 41 -8.68 4.52 -1.95
N VAL A 42 -7.81 4.34 -0.96
CA VAL A 42 -6.67 3.43 -1.03
C VAL A 42 -6.95 2.27 -0.09
N GLY A 43 -6.86 1.03 -0.59
CA GLY A 43 -7.29 -0.16 0.16
C GLY A 43 -6.42 -0.49 1.37
N GLU A 44 -5.11 -0.71 1.16
CA GLU A 44 -4.19 -1.29 2.15
C GLU A 44 -3.25 -0.26 2.81
N GLY A 45 -3.62 1.02 2.79
CA GLY A 45 -2.78 2.12 3.29
C GLY A 45 -2.17 2.96 2.17
N ALA A 46 -1.83 4.21 2.48
CA ALA A 46 -1.32 5.19 1.52
C ALA A 46 0.21 5.32 1.56
N ASP A 47 0.90 4.40 2.22
CA ASP A 47 2.34 4.37 2.37
C ASP A 47 2.88 2.95 2.19
N TRP A 48 4.10 2.85 1.67
CA TRP A 48 4.82 1.60 1.55
C TRP A 48 6.31 1.80 1.84
N ASP A 49 6.88 0.93 2.67
CA ASP A 49 8.32 0.87 2.92
C ASP A 49 8.88 -0.37 2.21
N PHE A 50 9.78 -0.15 1.25
CA PHE A 50 10.50 -1.23 0.58
C PHE A 50 11.51 -1.94 1.50
N GLY A 51 11.79 -1.38 2.68
CA GLY A 51 12.92 -1.78 3.51
C GLY A 51 14.20 -1.37 2.81
N ILE A 52 14.99 -2.35 2.37
CA ILE A 52 16.21 -2.14 1.61
C ILE A 52 15.92 -2.06 0.11
N ALA A 53 16.39 -0.99 -0.53
CA ALA A 53 16.51 -0.90 -1.98
C ALA A 53 17.99 -1.06 -2.38
N ASN A 54 18.39 -2.29 -2.75
CA ASN A 54 19.74 -2.57 -3.24
C ASN A 54 19.92 -2.04 -4.66
N MET A 55 20.89 -1.16 -4.87
CA MET A 55 21.18 -0.54 -6.17
C MET A 55 21.50 -1.57 -7.27
N GLN A 56 22.00 -2.76 -6.91
CA GLN A 56 22.37 -3.82 -7.83
C GLN A 56 21.20 -4.72 -8.24
N GLU A 57 20.12 -4.75 -7.45
CA GLU A 57 18.89 -5.48 -7.76
C GLU A 57 17.98 -4.71 -8.73
N GLY A 58 18.31 -3.44 -9.01
CA GLY A 58 17.60 -2.59 -9.94
C GLY A 58 16.40 -1.89 -9.32
N LYS A 59 15.35 -1.69 -10.11
CA LYS A 59 14.16 -0.94 -9.68
C LYS A 59 13.28 -1.80 -8.78
N VAL A 60 12.76 -1.19 -7.72
CA VAL A 60 11.74 -1.80 -6.85
C VAL A 60 10.37 -1.21 -7.19
N SER A 61 9.29 -1.99 -7.01
CA SER A 61 7.93 -1.48 -7.25
C SER A 61 6.90 -2.00 -6.25
N HIS A 62 5.88 -1.18 -6.01
CA HIS A 62 4.74 -1.51 -5.16
C HIS A 62 3.44 -1.11 -5.84
N LYS A 63 2.40 -1.92 -5.65
CA LYS A 63 1.10 -1.79 -6.31
C LYS A 63 0.04 -1.41 -5.29
N PHE A 64 -0.36 -0.14 -5.29
CA PHE A 64 -1.47 0.33 -4.49
C PHE A 64 -2.79 0.05 -5.20
N LYS A 65 -3.74 -0.55 -4.50
CA LYS A 65 -5.11 -0.68 -5.01
C LYS A 65 -5.91 0.58 -4.69
N LEU A 66 -6.39 1.24 -5.75
CA LEU A 66 -7.26 2.41 -5.66
C LEU A 66 -8.69 1.98 -6.01
N THR A 67 -9.64 2.26 -5.15
CA THR A 67 -11.03 1.81 -5.32
C THR A 67 -11.98 3.00 -5.37
N ASN A 68 -12.95 2.97 -6.28
CA ASN A 68 -14.05 3.92 -6.28
C ASN A 68 -15.24 3.31 -5.54
N ASP A 69 -15.31 3.51 -4.22
CA ASP A 69 -16.39 2.96 -3.37
C ASP A 69 -17.69 3.78 -3.42
N SER A 70 -17.85 4.64 -4.42
CA SER A 70 -19.04 5.48 -4.60
C SER A 70 -19.98 4.96 -5.68
N ASP A 71 -21.13 5.62 -5.83
CA ASP A 71 -22.15 5.37 -6.84
C ASP A 71 -21.97 6.21 -8.13
N GLU A 72 -20.93 7.03 -8.21
CA GLU A 72 -20.61 7.84 -9.38
C GLU A 72 -19.21 7.51 -9.95
N ASP A 73 -19.06 7.60 -11.27
CA ASP A 73 -17.76 7.49 -11.93
C ASP A 73 -16.80 8.59 -11.41
N VAL A 74 -15.54 8.25 -11.16
CA VAL A 74 -14.48 9.21 -10.87
C VAL A 74 -13.46 9.25 -12.00
N LEU A 75 -13.01 10.44 -12.39
CA LEU A 75 -11.98 10.63 -13.40
C LEU A 75 -10.66 10.97 -12.69
N ILE A 76 -9.63 10.13 -12.91
CA ILE A 76 -8.25 10.45 -12.57
C ILE A 76 -7.71 11.37 -13.68
N GLU A 77 -7.52 12.64 -13.36
CA GLU A 77 -7.08 13.67 -14.29
C GLU A 77 -5.57 13.65 -14.46
N LYS A 78 -4.82 13.54 -13.35
CA LYS A 78 -3.36 13.50 -13.36
C LYS A 78 -2.77 12.50 -12.37
N VAL A 79 -1.59 12.00 -12.74
CA VAL A 79 -0.68 11.27 -11.87
C VAL A 79 0.72 11.84 -12.06
N TYR A 80 1.43 12.18 -10.99
CA TYR A 80 2.80 12.67 -11.06
C TYR A 80 3.58 12.38 -9.78
N THR A 81 4.91 12.42 -9.87
CA THR A 81 5.79 12.04 -8.76
C THR A 81 6.57 13.23 -8.22
N SER A 82 7.04 13.13 -6.97
CA SER A 82 7.85 14.18 -6.33
C SER A 82 9.29 14.24 -6.82
N CYS A 83 9.78 13.20 -7.51
CA CYS A 83 11.16 13.08 -7.95
C CYS A 83 11.28 12.28 -9.25
N GLY A 84 12.24 12.63 -10.12
CA GLY A 84 12.50 11.92 -11.37
C GLY A 84 12.98 10.48 -11.23
N CYS A 85 13.42 10.06 -10.04
CA CYS A 85 13.77 8.67 -9.73
C CYS A 85 12.53 7.77 -9.51
N THR A 86 11.32 8.32 -9.56
CA THR A 86 10.07 7.59 -9.31
C THR A 86 9.14 7.76 -10.48
N THR A 87 8.58 6.64 -10.95
CA THR A 87 7.56 6.62 -12.00
C THR A 87 6.33 5.85 -11.55
N ALA A 88 5.20 6.06 -12.23
CA ALA A 88 3.95 5.42 -11.90
C ALA A 88 3.16 5.00 -13.14
N TYR A 89 2.34 3.96 -12.96
CA TYR A 89 1.43 3.45 -13.98
C TYR A 89 0.07 3.15 -13.34
N LEU A 90 -1.01 3.43 -14.07
CA LEU A 90 -2.34 2.94 -13.73
C LEU A 90 -2.63 1.68 -14.54
N ILE A 91 -3.16 0.64 -13.90
CA ILE A 91 -3.54 -0.61 -14.53
C ILE A 91 -5.00 -0.88 -14.22
N GLY A 92 -5.85 -0.82 -15.24
CA GLY A 92 -7.28 -1.14 -15.10
C GLY A 92 -7.53 -2.64 -14.94
N ASP A 93 -8.74 -3.01 -14.54
CA ASP A 93 -9.13 -4.42 -14.32
C ASP A 93 -9.05 -5.28 -15.59
N ASN A 94 -9.12 -4.67 -16.77
CA ASN A 94 -8.90 -5.32 -18.07
C ASN A 94 -7.40 -5.54 -18.41
N GLY A 95 -6.49 -5.14 -17.53
CA GLY A 95 -5.04 -5.17 -17.74
C GLY A 95 -4.49 -4.01 -18.57
N GLU A 96 -5.32 -3.05 -18.97
CA GLU A 96 -4.89 -1.88 -19.73
C GLU A 96 -4.00 -0.99 -18.87
N ARG A 97 -2.86 -0.58 -19.44
CA ARG A 97 -1.82 0.14 -18.72
C ARG A 97 -1.69 1.57 -19.23
N TYR A 98 -1.85 2.53 -18.33
CA TYR A 98 -1.70 3.96 -18.58
C TYR A 98 -0.45 4.49 -17.89
N GLY A 99 0.34 5.26 -18.61
CA GLY A 99 1.65 5.77 -18.16
C GLY A 99 2.66 5.73 -19.31
N GLU A 100 3.95 5.90 -19.08
CA GLU A 100 4.63 6.16 -17.81
C GLU A 100 4.38 7.58 -17.30
N PHE A 101 4.02 7.72 -16.02
CA PHE A 101 3.89 9.01 -15.34
C PHE A 101 5.13 9.29 -14.51
N GLY A 102 5.52 10.56 -14.41
CA GLY A 102 6.71 10.95 -13.65
C GLY A 102 6.68 12.38 -13.14
N MET A 103 7.85 12.88 -12.75
CA MET A 103 7.99 14.20 -12.15
C MET A 103 7.67 15.29 -13.16
N GLN A 104 6.89 16.29 -12.72
CA GLN A 104 6.59 17.46 -13.54
C GLN A 104 7.88 18.15 -14.02
N GLY A 105 7.93 18.51 -15.30
CA GLY A 105 9.09 19.15 -15.92
C GLY A 105 10.26 18.23 -16.26
N HIS A 106 10.19 16.92 -15.98
CA HIS A 106 11.27 15.95 -16.21
C HIS A 106 10.97 14.99 -17.38
N GLY A 107 10.25 15.48 -18.40
CA GLY A 107 10.05 14.79 -19.68
C GLY A 107 8.91 13.76 -19.74
N LEU A 108 8.46 13.23 -18.60
CA LEU A 108 7.33 12.29 -18.55
C LEU A 108 5.97 13.02 -18.48
N LYS A 109 4.93 12.38 -19.00
CA LYS A 109 3.56 12.91 -18.96
C LYS A 109 3.00 12.85 -17.55
N THR A 110 2.05 13.73 -17.26
CA THR A 110 1.30 13.71 -15.98
C THR A 110 -0.21 13.58 -16.18
N THR A 111 -0.73 13.91 -17.36
CA THR A 111 -2.15 13.74 -17.69
C THR A 111 -2.49 12.27 -17.84
N ALA A 112 -3.45 11.79 -17.06
CA ALA A 112 -3.93 10.42 -17.05
C ALA A 112 -5.25 10.26 -17.81
N ASN A 113 -6.27 11.06 -17.47
CA ASN A 113 -7.64 10.98 -18.00
C ASN A 113 -8.22 9.55 -17.96
N VAL A 114 -8.02 8.85 -16.84
CA VAL A 114 -8.49 7.48 -16.64
C VAL A 114 -9.77 7.49 -15.82
N LYS A 115 -10.85 6.97 -16.38
CA LYS A 115 -12.13 6.84 -15.68
C LYS A 115 -12.15 5.55 -14.87
N VAL A 116 -12.50 5.65 -13.59
CA VAL A 116 -12.79 4.51 -12.71
C VAL A 116 -14.29 4.53 -12.41
N LYS A 117 -15.02 3.50 -12.85
CA LYS A 117 -16.48 3.47 -12.68
C LYS A 117 -16.85 3.29 -11.21
N ALA A 118 -18.10 3.59 -10.88
CA ALA A 118 -18.67 3.26 -9.57
C ALA A 118 -18.46 1.78 -9.22
N GLY A 119 -17.84 1.50 -8.06
CA GLY A 119 -17.52 0.16 -7.58
C GLY A 119 -16.26 -0.49 -8.17
N ASP A 120 -15.64 0.09 -9.20
CA ASP A 120 -14.46 -0.48 -9.86
C ASP A 120 -13.16 -0.10 -9.12
N SER A 121 -12.08 -0.81 -9.46
CA SER A 121 -10.73 -0.54 -8.97
C SER A 121 -9.74 -0.25 -10.09
N VAL A 122 -8.64 0.39 -9.73
CA VAL A 122 -7.46 0.54 -10.57
C VAL A 122 -6.21 0.33 -9.72
N ILE A 123 -5.19 -0.31 -10.28
CA ILE A 123 -3.90 -0.49 -9.60
C ILE A 123 -2.97 0.67 -9.97
N LEU A 124 -2.38 1.31 -8.97
CA LEU A 124 -1.25 2.22 -9.13
C LEU A 124 0.05 1.46 -8.88
N ASP A 125 0.76 1.10 -9.95
CA ASP A 125 2.09 0.51 -9.90
C ASP A 125 3.15 1.61 -9.82
N THR A 126 3.74 1.78 -8.63
CA THR A 126 4.74 2.79 -8.33
C THR A 126 6.12 2.17 -8.37
N VAL A 127 7.01 2.71 -9.20
CA VAL A 127 8.36 2.20 -9.44
C VAL A 127 9.38 3.22 -8.94
N PHE A 128 10.36 2.75 -8.16
CA PHE A 128 11.48 3.54 -7.68
C PHE A 128 12.79 3.00 -8.24
N ASP A 129 13.59 3.92 -8.81
CA ASP A 129 14.93 3.66 -9.30
C ASP A 129 15.98 4.15 -8.28
N PRO A 130 16.58 3.24 -7.49
CA PRO A 130 17.61 3.61 -6.51
C PRO A 130 18.91 4.10 -7.17
N THR A 131 19.09 3.88 -8.48
CA THR A 131 20.34 4.22 -9.21
C THR A 131 20.31 5.57 -9.90
N ALA A 132 19.17 6.25 -9.92
CA ALA A 132 18.94 7.48 -10.68
C ALA A 132 19.91 8.64 -10.36
N HIS A 133 20.52 8.64 -9.17
CA HIS A 133 21.45 9.68 -8.71
C HIS A 133 22.92 9.19 -8.60
N GLY A 134 23.23 7.99 -9.07
CA GLY A 134 24.57 7.40 -9.00
C GLY A 134 24.87 6.70 -7.66
N PRO A 135 26.02 6.01 -7.57
CA PRO A 135 26.35 5.05 -6.50
C PRO A 135 26.47 5.65 -5.09
N GLU A 136 26.68 6.96 -4.98
CA GLU A 136 26.82 7.65 -3.70
C GLU A 136 25.46 8.04 -3.07
N ALA A 137 24.36 7.83 -3.79
CA ALA A 137 23.01 8.20 -3.35
C ALA A 137 22.41 7.16 -2.38
N ILE A 138 23.13 6.86 -1.30
CA ILE A 138 22.73 5.91 -0.25
C ILE A 138 21.96 6.58 0.90
N GLY A 139 21.25 5.78 1.69
CA GLY A 139 20.52 6.20 2.88
C GLY A 139 19.01 6.27 2.69
N LYS A 140 18.32 6.82 3.70
CA LYS A 140 16.86 6.85 3.74
C LYS A 140 16.28 7.83 2.73
N VAL A 141 15.32 7.35 1.96
CA VAL A 141 14.58 8.14 0.98
C VAL A 141 13.08 8.00 1.20
N LYS A 142 12.36 9.09 0.92
CA LYS A 142 10.90 9.13 0.83
C LYS A 142 10.50 9.81 -0.47
N ARG A 143 9.53 9.26 -1.18
CA ARG A 143 9.01 9.80 -2.44
C ARG A 143 7.50 9.77 -2.41
N LEU A 144 6.89 10.74 -3.07
CA LEU A 144 5.44 10.89 -3.10
C LEU A 144 4.93 10.70 -4.53
N VAL A 145 3.78 10.05 -4.64
CA VAL A 145 2.98 9.97 -5.85
C VAL A 145 1.69 10.73 -5.59
N TYR A 146 1.40 11.71 -6.45
CA TYR A 146 0.22 12.54 -6.38
C TYR A 146 -0.77 12.12 -7.45
N ILE A 147 -2.05 12.08 -7.08
CA ILE A 147 -3.16 11.80 -7.97
C ILE A 147 -4.17 12.94 -7.85
N GLU A 148 -4.49 13.59 -8.97
CA GLU A 148 -5.57 14.56 -9.06
C GLU A 148 -6.77 13.90 -9.73
N THR A 149 -7.95 14.08 -9.15
CA THR A 149 -9.23 13.57 -9.66
C THR A 149 -10.24 14.70 -9.80
N ASN A 150 -11.30 14.45 -10.56
CA ASN A 150 -12.44 15.37 -10.64
C ASN A 150 -13.39 15.28 -9.42
N SER A 151 -13.03 14.57 -8.35
CA SER A 151 -13.84 14.48 -7.14
C SER A 151 -14.04 15.86 -6.51
N LYS A 152 -15.28 16.22 -6.19
CA LYS A 152 -15.60 17.50 -5.53
C LYS A 152 -15.15 17.53 -4.07
N THR A 153 -15.14 16.38 -3.40
CA THR A 153 -14.91 16.25 -1.96
C THR A 153 -13.50 15.78 -1.64
N LYS A 154 -12.89 14.96 -2.50
CA LYS A 154 -11.53 14.44 -2.32
C LYS A 154 -10.73 14.50 -3.63
N PRO A 155 -10.45 15.70 -4.16
CA PRO A 155 -9.80 15.86 -5.46
C PRO A 155 -8.36 15.35 -5.49
N ASN A 156 -7.66 15.33 -4.35
CA ASN A 156 -6.23 14.98 -4.30
C ASN A 156 -6.01 13.74 -3.43
N LEU A 157 -5.26 12.77 -3.96
CA LEU A 157 -4.66 11.69 -3.19
C LEU A 157 -3.15 11.81 -3.24
N GLN A 158 -2.50 11.42 -2.16
CA GLN A 158 -1.06 11.36 -2.04
C GLN A 158 -0.70 9.99 -1.45
N LEU A 159 0.23 9.30 -2.11
CA LEU A 159 0.79 8.04 -1.64
C LEU A 159 2.28 8.22 -1.42
N GLU A 160 2.81 7.57 -0.38
CA GLU A 160 4.21 7.60 -0.01
C GLU A 160 4.87 6.25 -0.33
N ILE A 161 6.07 6.30 -0.89
CA ILE A 161 6.98 5.16 -0.85
C ILE A 161 8.26 5.57 -0.14
N SER A 162 8.85 4.66 0.60
CA SER A 162 10.11 4.86 1.30
C SER A 162 11.03 3.66 1.15
N ALA A 163 12.33 3.91 1.28
CA ALA A 163 13.35 2.87 1.26
C ALA A 163 14.60 3.37 1.96
N GLU A 164 15.45 2.43 2.37
CA GLU A 164 16.85 2.66 2.67
C GLU A 164 17.69 2.17 1.48
N VAL A 165 18.26 3.11 0.72
CA VAL A 165 19.06 2.81 -0.46
C VAL A 165 20.46 2.41 -0.02
N ILE A 166 20.94 1.28 -0.52
CA ILE A 166 22.26 0.76 -0.18
C ILE A 166 22.97 0.23 -1.43
N ASN A 167 24.28 0.17 -1.35
CA ASN A 167 25.12 -0.56 -2.30
C ASN A 167 25.50 -1.94 -1.73
N GLU A 168 26.17 -2.78 -2.54
CA GLU A 168 26.67 -4.09 -2.11
C GLU A 168 27.56 -4.05 -0.87
N GLU A 169 28.40 -3.01 -0.73
CA GLU A 169 29.31 -2.88 0.41
C GLU A 169 28.55 -2.74 1.73
N ILE A 170 27.40 -2.06 1.69
CA ILE A 170 26.52 -1.91 2.86
C ILE A 170 25.61 -3.13 3.01
N LEU A 171 25.17 -3.77 1.92
CA LEU A 171 24.34 -4.98 1.96
C LEU A 171 25.02 -6.10 2.77
N ILE A 172 26.32 -6.29 2.57
CA ILE A 172 27.08 -7.28 3.33
C ILE A 172 27.27 -6.92 4.80
N LEU A 173 26.79 -5.76 5.27
CA LEU A 173 26.88 -5.32 6.67
C LEU A 173 25.51 -5.35 7.38
N LEU A 174 24.49 -5.96 6.77
CA LEU A 174 23.16 -6.03 7.38
C LEU A 174 22.92 -7.35 8.15
N PRO A 175 22.20 -7.29 9.28
CA PRO A 175 21.66 -8.48 9.92
C PRO A 175 20.49 -9.03 9.10
N LYS A 176 20.21 -10.32 9.23
CA LYS A 176 19.10 -10.96 8.51
C LYS A 176 18.35 -11.93 9.41
N ALA A 177 17.23 -11.50 9.95
CA ALA A 177 16.43 -12.25 10.88
C ALA A 177 15.52 -13.25 10.17
N LYS A 178 15.52 -14.50 10.64
CA LYS A 178 14.57 -15.52 10.19
C LYS A 178 14.10 -16.37 11.36
N ILE A 179 12.80 -16.61 11.41
CA ILE A 179 12.17 -17.58 12.32
C ILE A 179 11.94 -18.89 11.57
N ASP A 180 12.27 -20.02 12.19
CA ASP A 180 12.08 -21.34 11.56
C ASP A 180 10.62 -21.78 11.53
N ILE A 181 9.90 -21.61 12.65
CA ILE A 181 8.46 -21.91 12.76
C ILE A 181 7.73 -20.66 13.24
N LYS A 182 6.69 -20.23 12.52
CA LYS A 182 5.89 -19.06 12.92
C LYS A 182 4.65 -19.42 13.73
N GLU A 183 4.36 -20.71 13.89
CA GLU A 183 3.17 -21.18 14.55
C GLU A 183 3.48 -22.40 15.42
N TYR A 184 2.96 -22.40 16.65
CA TYR A 184 2.96 -23.57 17.51
C TYR A 184 1.54 -23.88 17.97
N LYS A 185 1.14 -25.15 17.93
CA LYS A 185 -0.20 -25.59 18.34
C LYS A 185 -0.06 -26.43 19.61
N PHE A 186 -0.57 -25.93 20.73
CA PHE A 186 -0.59 -26.69 21.98
C PHE A 186 -1.57 -27.87 21.93
N GLY A 187 -2.61 -27.77 21.10
CA GLY A 187 -3.72 -28.71 21.11
C GLY A 187 -4.70 -28.38 22.24
N GLU A 188 -5.44 -29.38 22.69
CA GLU A 188 -6.33 -29.27 23.84
C GLU A 188 -5.51 -29.07 25.12
N ILE A 189 -5.85 -28.01 25.85
CA ILE A 189 -5.32 -27.74 27.18
C ILE A 189 -6.47 -27.57 28.17
N PHE A 190 -6.22 -27.93 29.42
CA PHE A 190 -7.14 -27.72 30.52
C PHE A 190 -6.54 -26.75 31.52
N LYS A 191 -7.37 -26.00 32.24
CA LYS A 191 -6.90 -25.10 33.31
C LYS A 191 -6.02 -25.79 34.36
N LYS A 192 -6.27 -27.07 34.63
CA LYS A 192 -5.48 -27.90 35.56
C LYS A 192 -4.06 -28.20 35.07
N ASP A 193 -3.79 -28.06 33.78
CA ASP A 193 -2.46 -28.31 33.20
C ASP A 193 -1.47 -27.21 33.59
N GLY A 194 -1.98 -26.07 34.07
CA GLY A 194 -1.16 -24.94 34.48
C GLY A 194 -0.50 -24.24 33.29
N VAL A 195 0.66 -23.64 33.53
CA VAL A 195 1.41 -22.91 32.50
C VAL A 195 2.01 -23.90 31.50
N VAL A 196 1.73 -23.70 30.22
CA VAL A 196 2.33 -24.47 29.10
C VAL A 196 3.34 -23.61 28.35
N SER A 197 4.31 -24.23 27.67
CA SER A 197 5.38 -23.51 26.98
C SER A 197 5.74 -24.06 25.61
N ALA A 198 6.21 -23.19 24.71
CA ALA A 198 6.68 -23.54 23.37
C ALA A 198 7.98 -22.78 23.04
N ASN A 199 8.85 -23.42 22.26
CA ASN A 199 10.13 -22.84 21.85
C ASN A 199 10.10 -22.46 20.37
N PHE A 200 10.68 -21.29 20.08
CA PHE A 200 10.87 -20.74 18.75
C PHE A 200 12.35 -20.42 18.56
N MET A 201 12.89 -20.68 17.36
CA MET A 201 14.28 -20.38 17.04
C MET A 201 14.35 -19.20 16.08
N ILE A 202 15.11 -18.17 16.47
CA ILE A 202 15.45 -17.02 15.64
C ILE A 202 16.88 -17.22 15.16
N ASN A 203 17.09 -17.11 13.87
CA ASN A 203 18.40 -17.27 13.24
C ASN A 203 18.83 -15.93 12.64
N ASN A 204 20.13 -15.63 12.75
CA ASN A 204 20.75 -14.54 12.03
C ASN A 204 21.50 -15.08 10.81
N PHE A 205 20.92 -14.90 9.62
CA PHE A 205 21.55 -15.23 8.33
C PHE A 205 22.30 -14.04 7.72
N GLY A 206 22.48 -12.96 8.49
CA GLY A 206 23.20 -11.77 8.08
C GLY A 206 24.67 -11.86 8.44
N ASN A 207 25.38 -10.78 8.19
CA ASN A 207 26.82 -10.69 8.36
C ASN A 207 27.25 -9.77 9.52
N THR A 208 26.27 -9.16 10.19
CA THR A 208 26.45 -8.37 11.41
C THR A 208 25.49 -8.85 12.50
N ASN A 209 25.70 -8.39 13.73
CA ASN A 209 24.88 -8.82 14.87
C ASN A 209 23.41 -8.41 14.68
N LEU A 210 22.53 -9.39 14.80
CA LEU A 210 21.09 -9.18 14.87
C LEU A 210 20.74 -8.85 16.32
N VAL A 211 20.21 -7.65 16.54
CA VAL A 211 19.79 -7.15 17.84
C VAL A 211 18.28 -7.30 17.96
N ILE A 212 17.86 -7.92 19.05
CA ILE A 212 16.46 -8.14 19.42
C ILE A 212 16.02 -7.05 20.40
N GLY A 213 14.93 -6.37 20.07
CA GLY A 213 14.30 -5.37 20.93
C GLY A 213 13.38 -5.99 21.97
N ASP A 214 12.60 -5.14 22.63
CA ASP A 214 11.68 -5.56 23.69
C ASP A 214 10.55 -6.43 23.13
N ILE A 215 10.48 -7.68 23.59
CA ILE A 215 9.45 -8.62 23.18
C ILE A 215 8.11 -8.22 23.79
N THR A 216 7.07 -8.16 22.96
CA THR A 216 5.70 -7.88 23.41
C THR A 216 4.75 -9.00 23.01
N THR A 217 3.63 -9.10 23.74
CA THR A 217 2.61 -10.13 23.51
C THR A 217 1.24 -9.50 23.35
N SER A 218 0.35 -10.18 22.65
CA SER A 218 -1.02 -9.68 22.43
C SER A 218 -1.93 -9.76 23.67
N CYS A 219 -1.49 -10.38 24.77
CA CYS A 219 -2.28 -10.66 25.98
C CYS A 219 -1.37 -10.87 27.20
N GLY A 220 -1.78 -10.39 28.38
CA GLY A 220 -1.04 -10.62 29.63
C GLY A 220 -0.96 -12.08 30.08
N CYS A 221 -1.86 -12.94 29.57
CA CYS A 221 -1.83 -14.39 29.71
C CYS A 221 -0.65 -15.08 29.00
N THR A 222 0.09 -14.33 28.16
CA THR A 222 1.25 -14.83 27.40
C THR A 222 2.49 -14.03 27.78
N SER A 223 3.58 -14.72 28.09
CA SER A 223 4.90 -14.12 28.32
C SER A 223 5.96 -14.83 27.47
N ALA A 224 7.08 -14.17 27.25
CA ALA A 224 8.18 -14.71 26.45
C ALA A 224 9.52 -14.30 27.05
N ILE A 225 10.49 -15.22 26.98
CA ILE A 225 11.90 -14.95 27.30
C ILE A 225 12.77 -15.40 26.14
N ILE A 226 13.91 -14.74 25.96
CA ILE A 226 14.92 -15.09 24.96
C ILE A 226 16.26 -15.33 25.65
N ASP A 227 17.02 -16.32 25.19
CA ASP A 227 18.31 -16.68 25.78
C ASP A 227 19.43 -15.65 25.51
N LYS A 228 19.36 -14.93 24.39
CA LYS A 228 20.23 -13.78 24.08
C LYS A 228 19.55 -12.76 23.19
N THR A 229 19.83 -11.48 23.41
CA THR A 229 19.29 -10.35 22.64
C THR A 229 20.20 -9.87 21.52
N GLU A 230 21.42 -10.39 21.44
CA GLU A 230 22.37 -10.13 20.37
C GLU A 230 22.82 -11.46 19.77
N ILE A 231 22.52 -11.65 18.49
CA ILE A 231 22.72 -12.92 17.77
C ILE A 231 23.80 -12.68 16.71
N SER A 232 24.96 -13.31 16.89
CA SER A 232 26.07 -13.20 15.94
C SER A 232 25.71 -13.75 14.55
N PRO A 233 26.47 -13.38 13.50
CA PRO A 233 26.30 -13.94 12.17
C PRO A 233 26.30 -15.48 12.18
N ASN A 234 25.32 -16.08 11.51
CA ASN A 234 25.10 -17.53 11.42
C ASN A 234 24.79 -18.23 12.76
N ASP A 235 24.47 -17.47 13.80
CA ASP A 235 24.06 -17.98 15.10
C ASP A 235 22.53 -17.89 15.28
N ASN A 236 22.00 -18.49 16.35
CA ASN A 236 20.58 -18.55 16.66
C ASN A 236 20.29 -18.29 18.14
N ALA A 237 19.10 -17.78 18.45
CA ALA A 237 18.57 -17.61 19.80
C ALA A 237 17.25 -18.38 19.97
N THR A 238 17.03 -18.91 21.16
CA THR A 238 15.78 -19.59 21.52
C THR A 238 14.86 -18.63 22.28
N VAL A 239 13.66 -18.45 21.75
CA VAL A 239 12.55 -17.78 22.46
C VAL A 239 11.65 -18.84 23.08
N THR A 240 11.51 -18.81 24.39
CA THR A 240 10.54 -19.64 25.12
C THR A 240 9.31 -18.80 25.43
N VAL A 241 8.15 -19.21 24.91
CA VAL A 241 6.85 -18.60 25.17
C VAL A 241 6.09 -19.41 26.18
N PHE A 242 5.48 -18.73 27.15
CA PHE A 242 4.63 -19.31 28.18
C PHE A 242 3.20 -18.81 28.01
N PHE A 243 2.24 -19.71 28.22
CA PHE A 243 0.82 -19.40 28.27
C PHE A 243 0.24 -19.89 29.59
N ASP A 244 -0.39 -18.98 30.34
CA ASP A 244 -1.07 -19.28 31.60
C ASP A 244 -2.60 -19.24 31.42
N PRO A 245 -3.29 -20.40 31.36
CA PRO A 245 -4.75 -20.47 31.20
C PRO A 245 -5.54 -19.93 32.42
N ASN A 246 -4.86 -19.66 33.54
CA ASN A 246 -5.46 -19.21 34.79
C ASN A 246 -5.13 -17.74 35.13
N PHE A 247 -4.36 -17.04 34.29
CA PHE A 247 -3.95 -15.65 34.55
C PHE A 247 -5.16 -14.70 34.64
N HIS A 248 -6.13 -14.87 33.75
CA HIS A 248 -7.48 -14.32 33.85
C HIS A 248 -8.49 -15.25 33.17
N LYS A 249 -9.76 -14.85 33.10
CA LYS A 249 -10.77 -15.61 32.35
C LYS A 249 -10.41 -15.57 30.86
N GLU A 250 -10.12 -16.73 30.29
CA GLU A 250 -9.91 -16.95 28.86
C GLU A 250 -11.21 -17.41 28.17
N PRO A 251 -11.36 -17.21 26.85
CA PRO A 251 -12.43 -17.83 26.08
C PRO A 251 -12.24 -19.35 26.02
N GLU A 252 -13.35 -20.08 26.05
CA GLU A 252 -13.35 -21.52 25.78
C GLU A 252 -13.19 -21.78 24.27
N GLY A 253 -12.65 -22.95 23.92
CA GLY A 253 -12.40 -23.34 22.54
C GLY A 253 -11.11 -22.75 21.96
N LYS A 254 -11.10 -22.55 20.64
CA LYS A 254 -9.89 -22.25 19.86
C LYS A 254 -9.60 -20.76 19.76
N PHE A 255 -8.37 -20.37 20.11
CA PHE A 255 -7.87 -19.02 19.91
C PHE A 255 -6.34 -19.01 19.73
N SER A 256 -5.80 -17.85 19.36
CA SER A 256 -4.36 -17.64 19.23
C SER A 256 -3.89 -16.45 20.04
N ARG A 257 -2.58 -16.43 20.33
CA ARG A 257 -1.86 -15.29 20.88
C ARG A 257 -0.63 -15.01 20.02
N SER A 258 -0.39 -13.73 19.77
CA SER A 258 0.76 -13.27 18.99
C SER A 258 1.87 -12.78 19.89
N ILE A 259 3.10 -13.02 19.45
CA ILE A 259 4.33 -12.56 20.06
C ILE A 259 5.05 -11.74 19.00
N PHE A 260 5.39 -10.51 19.35
CA PHE A 260 6.04 -9.53 18.47
C PHE A 260 7.47 -9.31 18.96
N ILE A 261 8.43 -9.44 18.04
CA ILE A 261 9.85 -9.35 18.32
C ILE A 261 10.47 -8.31 17.39
N PRO A 262 10.69 -7.08 17.89
CA PRO A 262 11.41 -6.05 17.15
C PRO A 262 12.85 -6.49 16.87
N THR A 263 13.38 -6.14 15.70
CA THR A 263 14.76 -6.41 15.33
C THR A 263 15.41 -5.22 14.62
N ASN A 264 16.74 -5.22 14.53
CA ASN A 264 17.49 -4.27 13.70
C ASN A 264 17.66 -4.74 12.24
N ASP A 265 16.98 -5.81 11.79
CA ASP A 265 16.92 -6.16 10.37
C ASP A 265 16.04 -5.15 9.62
N PRO A 266 16.59 -4.36 8.68
CA PRO A 266 15.83 -3.33 7.97
C PRO A 266 14.70 -3.88 7.10
N ASN A 267 14.77 -5.15 6.70
CA ASN A 267 13.72 -5.84 5.93
C ASN A 267 12.75 -6.62 6.83
N ASN A 268 13.06 -6.78 8.12
CA ASN A 268 12.28 -7.55 9.07
C ASN A 268 12.31 -6.90 10.47
N LYS A 269 11.89 -5.63 10.51
CA LYS A 269 11.96 -4.76 11.70
C LYS A 269 11.16 -5.27 12.89
N GLU A 270 10.15 -6.10 12.63
CA GLU A 270 9.39 -6.80 13.65
C GLU A 270 8.98 -8.18 13.12
N MET A 271 9.31 -9.21 13.87
CA MET A 271 8.87 -10.57 13.59
C MET A 271 7.64 -10.90 14.41
N GLU A 272 6.66 -11.58 13.80
CA GLU A 272 5.49 -12.12 14.49
C GLU A 272 5.49 -13.65 14.41
N PHE A 273 5.18 -14.30 15.53
CA PHE A 273 4.76 -15.70 15.55
C PHE A 273 3.61 -15.92 16.54
N LYS A 274 2.92 -17.04 16.37
CA LYS A 274 1.65 -17.34 17.02
C LYS A 274 1.69 -18.65 17.79
N ILE A 275 1.08 -18.64 18.96
CA ILE A 275 0.67 -19.86 19.63
C ILE A 275 -0.84 -20.05 19.44
N PHE A 276 -1.27 -21.28 19.19
CA PHE A 276 -2.66 -21.68 19.10
C PHE A 276 -3.02 -22.59 20.25
N VAL A 277 -4.16 -22.30 20.85
CA VAL A 277 -4.66 -22.92 22.08
C VAL A 277 -6.10 -23.38 21.85
N GLU A 278 -6.45 -24.56 22.36
CA GLU A 278 -7.83 -25.03 22.48
C GLU A 278 -8.12 -25.28 23.97
N LEU A 279 -8.80 -24.34 24.62
CA LEU A 279 -9.04 -24.38 26.07
C LEU A 279 -10.39 -25.03 26.40
N ASN A 280 -10.36 -26.08 27.23
CA ASN A 280 -11.53 -26.81 27.73
C ASN A 280 -11.59 -26.84 29.27
#